data_AF-A0A4U0RCQ8-F1
#
_entry.id   AF-A0A4U0RCQ8-F1
#
_cell.length_a   1.000
_cell.length_b   1.000
_cell.length_c   1.000
_cell.angle_alpha   90.00
_cell.angle_beta   90.00
_cell.angle_gamma   90.00
#
_symmetry.space_group_name_H-M   'P 1'
#
loop_
_entity.id
_entity.type
_entity.pdbx_description
1 polymer ?
#
loop_
_entity_poly.entity_id
_entity_poly.type
_entity_poly.pdbx_seq_one_letter_code
_entity_poly.pdbx_strand_id
1 'polypeptide(L)'
;MADVIFFDLDGTLVDHRSAVLETIGQIVQAAPNATAPPEELVTLWWTLEARHMREYLAGQCSFAEHHRRRLRSFLPMLGEPVPTSPGLLDAWIAERYLTVFEES
;
A
#
# COMPACT_ATOMS: atom_id res chain seq x y z
N MET A 1 23.59 31.48 2.97
CA MET A 1 22.92 30.78 4.08
C MET A 1 21.52 30.48 3.59
N ALA A 2 21.00 29.26 3.78
CA ALA A 2 19.60 28.97 3.46
C ALA A 2 18.78 29.22 4.72
N ASP A 3 17.82 30.15 4.65
CA ASP A 3 17.02 30.56 5.81
C ASP A 3 15.88 29.58 6.12
N VAL A 4 15.52 28.72 5.15
CA VAL A 4 14.51 27.64 5.29
C VAL A 4 14.93 26.43 4.46
N ILE A 5 14.73 25.23 5.02
CA ILE A 5 14.96 23.95 4.35
C ILE A 5 13.69 23.11 4.49
N PHE A 6 13.25 22.51 3.39
CA PHE A 6 12.15 21.54 3.38
C PHE A 6 12.72 20.15 3.18
N PHE A 7 12.29 19.22 4.03
CA PHE A 7 12.59 17.80 3.89
C PHE A 7 11.36 17.07 3.43
N ASP A 8 11.56 16.15 2.50
CA ASP A 8 10.61 15.08 2.28
C ASP A 8 10.60 14.13 3.49
N LEU A 9 9.52 13.38 3.66
CA LEU A 9 9.39 12.42 4.76
C LEU A 9 9.90 11.04 4.31
N ASP A 10 9.24 10.44 3.33
CA ASP A 10 9.39 9.02 3.01
C ASP A 10 10.68 8.72 2.26
N GLY A 11 11.56 7.95 2.90
CA GLY A 11 12.90 7.65 2.35
C GLY A 11 13.89 8.81 2.50
N THR A 12 13.50 9.90 3.16
CA THR A 12 14.38 11.02 3.52
C THR A 12 14.55 11.14 5.03
N LEU A 13 13.45 11.29 5.77
CA LEU A 13 13.45 11.36 7.24
C LEU A 13 12.98 10.06 7.90
N VAL A 14 12.13 9.29 7.23
CA VAL A 14 11.61 8.01 7.72
C VAL A 14 11.97 6.87 6.78
N ASP A 15 12.28 5.68 7.32
CA ASP A 15 12.46 4.46 6.51
C ASP A 15 11.10 3.87 6.12
N HIS A 16 10.37 4.63 5.30
CA HIS A 16 9.08 4.23 4.75
C HIS A 16 9.17 2.90 4.01
N ARG A 17 10.29 2.63 3.32
CA ARG A 17 10.44 1.41 2.54
C ARG A 17 10.39 0.17 3.45
N SER A 18 11.19 0.17 4.52
CA SER A 18 11.22 -0.99 5.43
C SER A 18 9.87 -1.17 6.13
N ALA A 19 9.23 -0.07 6.58
CA ALA A 19 7.90 -0.11 7.18
C ALA A 19 6.86 -0.75 6.23
N VAL A 20 6.79 -0.32 4.97
CA VAL A 20 5.86 -0.92 3.97
C VAL A 20 6.15 -2.40 3.75
N LEU A 21 7.43 -2.79 3.62
CA LEU A 21 7.81 -4.17 3.35
C LEU A 21 7.49 -5.08 4.54
N GLU A 22 7.70 -4.60 5.77
CA GLU A 22 7.32 -5.31 6.99
C GLU A 22 5.80 -5.48 7.08
N THR A 23 5.05 -4.38 6.93
CA THR A 23 3.58 -4.38 6.97
C THR A 23 2.98 -5.41 6.01
N ILE A 24 3.40 -5.37 4.75
CA ILE A 24 2.88 -6.27 3.73
C ILE A 24 3.40 -7.68 3.90
N GLY A 25 4.64 -7.83 4.38
CA GLY A 25 5.17 -9.13 4.80
C GLY A 25 4.25 -9.80 5.82
N GLN A 26 3.85 -9.08 6.87
CA GLN A 26 2.94 -9.60 7.90
C GLN A 26 1.56 -9.96 7.35
N ILE A 27 0.95 -9.06 6.56
CA ILE A 27 -0.38 -9.30 5.95
C ILE A 27 -0.37 -10.52 5.03
N VAL A 28 0.68 -10.67 4.24
CA VAL A 28 0.82 -11.77 3.28
C VAL A 28 1.09 -13.10 3.99
N GLN A 29 1.92 -13.11 5.04
CA GLN A 29 2.14 -14.32 5.86
C GLN A 29 0.86 -14.80 6.54
N ALA A 30 -0.05 -13.88 6.87
CA ALA A 30 -1.35 -14.20 7.46
C ALA A 30 -2.44 -14.59 6.43
N ALA A 31 -2.13 -14.62 5.12
CA ALA A 31 -3.11 -14.89 4.07
C ALA A 31 -3.10 -16.36 3.60
N PRO A 32 -3.98 -17.24 4.13
CA PRO A 32 -3.92 -18.68 3.87
C PRO A 32 -4.28 -19.08 2.43
N ASN A 33 -4.96 -18.19 1.69
CA ASN A 33 -5.46 -18.45 0.34
C ASN A 33 -4.66 -17.72 -0.74
N ALA A 34 -3.51 -17.16 -0.39
CA ALA A 34 -2.62 -16.46 -1.31
C ALA A 34 -2.36 -17.31 -2.57
N THR A 35 -2.53 -16.68 -3.75
CA THR A 35 -2.39 -17.35 -5.05
C THR A 35 -0.96 -17.28 -5.60
N ALA A 36 -0.07 -16.55 -4.93
CA ALA A 36 1.34 -16.40 -5.26
C ALA A 36 2.20 -16.44 -3.99
N PRO A 37 3.51 -16.76 -4.12
CA PRO A 37 4.46 -16.76 -3.00
C PRO A 37 4.56 -15.39 -2.29
N PRO A 38 4.90 -15.36 -0.99
CA PRO A 38 4.97 -14.11 -0.23
C PRO A 38 5.85 -13.03 -0.83
N GLU A 39 7.02 -13.40 -1.34
CA GLU A 39 7.97 -12.51 -1.99
C GLU A 39 7.43 -11.87 -3.28
N GLU A 40 6.62 -12.62 -4.03
CA GLU A 40 5.96 -12.12 -5.24
C GLU A 40 4.85 -11.13 -4.88
N LEU A 41 4.09 -11.41 -3.81
CA LEU A 41 3.04 -10.52 -3.32
C LEU A 41 3.60 -9.21 -2.75
N VAL A 42 4.70 -9.26 -2.00
CA VAL A 42 5.40 -8.06 -1.53
C VAL A 42 5.91 -7.23 -2.71
N THR A 43 6.51 -7.89 -3.71
CA THR A 43 6.99 -7.22 -4.95
C THR A 43 5.83 -6.60 -5.74
N LEU A 44 4.70 -7.30 -5.82
CA LEU A 44 3.48 -6.83 -6.46
C LEU A 44 2.94 -5.58 -5.75
N TRP A 45 2.86 -5.60 -4.42
CA TRP A 45 2.42 -4.44 -3.65
C TRP A 45 3.27 -3.21 -3.97
N TRP A 46 4.59 -3.34 -3.89
CA TRP A 46 5.53 -2.26 -4.18
C TRP A 46 5.32 -1.68 -5.59
N THR A 47 5.14 -2.57 -6.57
CA THR A 47 4.90 -2.18 -7.97
C THR A 47 3.58 -1.43 -8.14
N LEU A 48 2.51 -1.90 -7.49
CA LEU A 48 1.18 -1.28 -7.56
C LEU A 48 1.15 0.07 -6.83
N GLU A 49 1.80 0.19 -5.68
CA GLU A 49 1.95 1.44 -4.95
C GLU A 49 2.65 2.50 -5.81
N ALA A 50 3.83 2.18 -6.35
CA ALA A 50 4.56 3.09 -7.22
C ALA A 50 3.78 3.48 -8.48
N ARG A 51 2.99 2.56 -9.04
CA ARG A 51 2.09 2.86 -10.17
C ARG A 51 1.01 3.85 -9.76
N HIS A 52 0.20 3.52 -8.77
CA HIS A 52 -0.99 4.30 -8.44
C HIS A 52 -0.66 5.63 -7.75
N MET A 53 0.48 5.72 -7.04
CA MET A 53 1.01 6.99 -6.54
C MET A 53 1.33 7.95 -7.70
N ARG A 54 1.94 7.46 -8.79
CA ARG A 54 2.17 8.29 -9.99
C ARG A 54 0.87 8.75 -10.65
N GLU A 55 -0.15 7.89 -10.70
CA GLU A 55 -1.47 8.27 -11.21
C GLU A 55 -2.11 9.39 -10.36
N TYR A 56 -2.00 9.30 -9.03
CA TYR A 56 -2.45 10.35 -8.11
C TYR A 56 -1.68 11.66 -8.30
N LEU A 57 -0.34 11.62 -8.33
CA LEU A 57 0.51 12.80 -8.52
C LEU A 57 0.29 13.46 -9.89
N ALA A 58 -0.13 12.68 -10.90
CA ALA A 58 -0.54 13.19 -12.20
C ALA A 58 -1.99 13.75 -12.24
N GLY A 59 -2.70 13.75 -11.12
CA GLY A 59 -4.08 14.24 -11.00
C GLY A 59 -5.13 13.32 -11.63
N GLN A 60 -4.80 12.06 -11.91
CA GLN A 60 -5.71 11.10 -12.59
C GLN A 60 -6.72 10.45 -11.64
N CYS A 61 -6.50 10.55 -10.34
CA CYS A 61 -7.39 10.05 -9.30
C CYS A 61 -7.21 10.83 -8.00
N SER A 62 -8.15 10.66 -7.06
CA SER A 62 -8.01 11.19 -5.71
C SER A 62 -7.06 10.34 -4.87
N PHE A 63 -6.63 10.89 -3.73
CA PHE A 63 -5.81 10.16 -2.77
C PHE A 63 -6.44 8.80 -2.37
N ALA A 64 -7.72 8.81 -1.97
CA ALA A 64 -8.43 7.58 -1.64
C ALA A 64 -8.51 6.60 -2.83
N GLU A 65 -8.68 7.10 -4.06
CA GLU A 65 -8.86 6.24 -5.22
C GLU A 65 -7.57 5.51 -5.64
N HIS A 66 -6.38 6.07 -5.45
CA HIS A 66 -5.15 5.33 -5.76
C HIS A 66 -4.97 4.11 -4.85
N HIS A 67 -5.36 4.20 -3.56
CA HIS A 67 -5.39 3.06 -2.66
C HIS A 67 -6.40 2.00 -3.11
N ARG A 68 -7.61 2.41 -3.48
CA ARG A 68 -8.64 1.49 -3.97
C ARG A 68 -8.20 0.77 -5.24
N ARG A 69 -7.57 1.46 -6.19
CA ARG A 69 -7.01 0.86 -7.40
C ARG A 69 -5.95 -0.19 -7.08
N ARG A 70 -5.02 0.14 -6.18
CA ARG A 70 -4.02 -0.82 -5.66
C ARG A 70 -4.69 -2.07 -5.10
N LEU A 71 -5.68 -1.92 -4.23
CA LEU A 71 -6.38 -3.07 -3.63
C LEU A 71 -7.14 -3.92 -4.65
N ARG A 72 -7.82 -3.31 -5.61
CA ARG A 72 -8.52 -4.07 -6.67
C ARG A 72 -7.56 -4.95 -7.47
N SER A 73 -6.30 -4.54 -7.62
CA SER A 73 -5.25 -5.35 -8.26
C SER A 73 -4.58 -6.34 -7.30
N PHE A 74 -4.47 -6.03 -6.01
CA PHE A 74 -3.75 -6.84 -5.03
C PHE A 74 -4.60 -7.97 -4.43
N LEU A 75 -5.85 -7.71 -4.05
CA LEU A 75 -6.70 -8.65 -3.33
C LEU A 75 -6.89 -10.01 -4.05
N PRO A 76 -7.08 -10.08 -5.38
CA PRO A 76 -7.16 -11.36 -6.07
C PRO A 76 -5.90 -12.21 -5.87
N MET A 77 -4.73 -11.56 -5.84
CA MET A 77 -3.45 -12.25 -5.67
C MET A 77 -3.27 -12.73 -4.23
N LEU A 78 -3.79 -11.98 -3.25
CA LEU A 78 -3.90 -12.37 -1.85
C LEU A 78 -4.93 -13.50 -1.60
N GLY A 79 -5.69 -13.90 -2.62
CA GLY A 79 -6.75 -14.90 -2.49
C GLY A 79 -8.04 -14.36 -1.87
N GLU A 80 -8.21 -13.04 -1.85
CA GLU A 80 -9.37 -12.37 -1.30
C GLU A 80 -10.29 -11.85 -2.43
N PRO A 81 -11.63 -11.91 -2.23
CA PRO A 81 -12.56 -11.30 -3.17
C PRO A 81 -12.38 -9.78 -3.19
N VAL A 82 -12.55 -9.16 -4.36
CA VAL A 82 -12.51 -7.70 -4.49
C VAL A 82 -13.87 -7.11 -4.11
N PRO A 83 -13.98 -6.29 -3.04
CA PRO A 83 -15.22 -5.62 -2.71
C PRO A 83 -15.66 -4.65 -3.82
N THR A 84 -16.96 -4.62 -4.11
CA THR A 84 -17.55 -3.68 -5.08
C THR A 84 -17.80 -2.29 -4.48
N SER A 85 -17.95 -2.21 -3.15
CA SER A 85 -18.14 -0.95 -2.43
C SER A 85 -16.80 -0.24 -2.21
N PRO A 86 -16.66 1.04 -2.60
CA PRO A 86 -15.49 1.85 -2.27
C PRO A 86 -15.20 1.92 -0.76
N GLY A 87 -16.25 1.99 0.08
CA GLY A 87 -16.08 2.09 1.53
C GLY A 87 -15.47 0.83 2.16
N LEU A 88 -15.70 -0.35 1.59
CA LEU A 88 -15.06 -1.59 2.06
C LEU A 88 -13.58 -1.66 1.67
N LEU A 89 -13.21 -1.06 0.54
CA LEU A 89 -11.80 -0.92 0.16
C LEU A 89 -11.08 0.08 1.09
N ASP A 90 -11.75 1.17 1.45
CA ASP A 90 -11.21 2.15 2.40
C ASP A 90 -11.04 1.53 3.79
N ALA A 91 -12.03 0.76 4.26
CA ALA A 91 -11.96 0.04 5.52
C ALA A 91 -10.80 -0.96 5.54
N TRP A 92 -10.55 -1.67 4.44
CA TRP A 92 -9.39 -2.58 4.35
C TRP A 92 -8.07 -1.83 4.56
N ILE A 93 -7.91 -0.64 3.96
CA ILE A 93 -6.71 0.19 4.20
C ILE A 93 -6.64 0.61 5.67
N ALA A 94 -7.72 1.13 6.23
CA ALA A 94 -7.71 1.68 7.57
C ALA A 94 -7.49 0.61 8.66
N GLU A 95 -8.16 -0.52 8.53
CA GLU A 95 -8.26 -1.53 9.61
C GLU A 95 -7.22 -2.66 9.48
N ARG A 96 -6.64 -2.86 8.29
CA ARG A 96 -5.65 -3.94 8.07
C ARG A 96 -4.29 -3.42 7.71
N TYR A 97 -4.21 -2.47 6.78
CA TYR A 97 -2.92 -1.93 6.36
C TYR A 97 -2.37 -0.92 7.37
N LEU A 98 -3.13 0.13 7.70
CA LEU A 98 -2.64 1.19 8.58
C LEU A 98 -2.39 0.70 10.00
N THR A 99 -3.23 -0.19 10.53
CA THR A 99 -3.01 -0.77 11.87
C THR A 99 -1.66 -1.48 11.99
N VAL A 100 -1.24 -2.24 10.98
CA VAL A 100 0.06 -2.92 10.99
C VAL A 100 1.20 -1.93 10.65
N PHE A 101 0.94 -0.99 9.74
CA PHE A 101 1.93 0.02 9.33
C PHE A 101 2.31 0.98 10.45
N GLU A 102 1.37 1.36 11.31
CA GLU A 102 1.63 2.21 12.48
C GLU A 102 2.52 1.52 13.54
N GLU A 103 2.61 0.19 13.49
CA GLU A 103 3.44 -0.63 14.37
C GLU A 103 4.79 -1.05 13.74
N SER A 104 5.01 -0.74 12.45
CA SER A 104 6.20 -1.11 11.67
C SER A 104 7.33 -0.08 11.73
#